data_AF-A0A947C6H5-F1
#
_entry.id   AF-A0A947C6H5-F1
#
_cell.length_a   1.000
_cell.length_b   1.000
_cell.length_c   1.000
_cell.angle_alpha   90.00
_cell.angle_beta   90.00
_cell.angle_gamma   90.00
#
_symmetry.space_group_name_H-M   'P 1'
#
loop_
_entity.id
_entity.type
_entity.pdbx_description
1 polymer ?
#
loop_
_entity_poly.entity_id
_entity_poly.type
_entity_poly.pdbx_seq_one_letter_code
_entity_poly.pdbx_strand_id
1 'polypeptide(L)'
;MTPFGDLEIQCKILPETHPGECLDDGDCPPGHYCERFGGWPEDGVIDPSVPEPPPPGVCVDLCALIDCAPGYVCELGECIPQHPFCENDYDCPIDWICQEGILGAPQRGGVCERCGCPENYSPVCGVDGRTYGNACEARCAHVRVAYEGECENDCPVETHIRNFQGECVPKCYGPEQCGDEQRCNASEVCQQDPACPACDVCVGWCVPPAGDCRTNGCEAGWTCDYCQTPDGQAEWICLPPNAGACLPPDECRPTGCNGEICANQDTASPCVALPESACYREVGVCEIQPWGQCGWTPTPELDECLSQFDCRATGCGDGQYCGYCWVSWECLPEGAVC
;
A
#
# COMPACT_ATOMS: atom_id res chain seq x y z
N MET A 1 22.47 42.17 8.34
CA MET A 1 23.23 40.96 7.95
C MET A 1 24.31 40.75 8.99
N THR A 2 24.00 39.95 10.00
CA THR A 2 24.88 39.43 11.06
C THR A 2 24.37 37.99 11.35
N PRO A 3 25.09 37.12 12.09
CA PRO A 3 26.16 36.27 11.56
C PRO A 3 25.99 34.79 12.00
N PHE A 4 26.33 33.82 11.16
CA PHE A 4 26.59 32.44 11.58
C PHE A 4 27.58 31.89 10.54
N GLY A 5 28.76 31.38 10.84
CA GLY A 5 29.37 30.95 12.09
C GLY A 5 30.37 29.90 11.64
N ASP A 6 31.67 30.22 11.70
CA ASP A 6 32.74 29.30 11.34
C ASP A 6 32.74 28.13 12.35
N LEU A 7 32.10 27.02 11.98
CA LEU A 7 32.49 25.72 12.51
C LEU A 7 33.74 25.31 11.73
N GLU A 8 34.90 25.67 12.29
CA GLU A 8 36.16 24.98 12.03
C GLU A 8 35.95 23.50 12.37
N ILE A 9 35.52 22.72 11.39
CA ILE A 9 35.80 21.29 11.37
C ILE A 9 37.32 21.24 11.32
N GLN A 10 37.93 20.80 12.42
CA GLN A 10 39.36 20.50 12.45
C GLN A 10 39.61 19.33 11.49
N CYS A 11 39.71 19.63 10.19
CA CYS A 11 40.34 18.75 9.22
C CYS A 11 41.82 18.71 9.60
N LYS A 12 42.17 17.80 10.50
CA LYS A 12 43.54 17.35 10.64
C LYS A 12 43.88 16.71 9.30
N ILE A 13 44.61 17.45 8.45
CA ILE A 13 45.09 16.93 7.18
C ILE A 13 46.03 15.78 7.54
N LEU A 14 45.54 14.54 7.46
CA LEU A 14 46.38 13.36 7.52
C LEU A 14 47.23 13.37 6.23
N PRO A 15 48.53 13.03 6.33
CA PRO A 15 49.39 12.97 5.17
C PRO A 15 48.90 11.86 4.24
N GLU A 16 48.34 12.26 3.10
CA GLU A 16 48.05 11.46 1.90
C GLU A 16 47.73 9.97 2.14
N THR A 17 46.58 9.66 2.77
CA THR A 17 45.97 8.33 2.63
C THR A 17 45.06 8.33 1.40
N HIS A 18 45.30 7.41 0.46
CA HIS A 18 44.43 7.22 -0.69
C HIS A 18 43.07 6.63 -0.24
N PRO A 19 41.98 6.75 -1.02
CA PRO A 19 40.70 6.14 -0.66
C PRO A 19 40.82 4.63 -0.41
N GLY A 20 40.52 4.19 0.82
CA GLY A 20 40.65 2.79 1.27
C GLY A 20 41.88 2.49 2.14
N GLU A 21 42.77 3.46 2.32
CA GLU A 21 43.94 3.38 3.19
C GLU A 21 43.67 3.96 4.59
N CYS A 22 44.28 3.39 5.63
CA CYS A 22 44.08 3.78 7.03
C CYS A 22 45.38 3.72 7.84
N LEU A 23 45.47 4.52 8.91
CA LEU A 23 46.56 4.44 9.89
C LEU A 23 46.08 3.84 11.21
N ASP A 24 44.83 4.12 11.59
CA ASP A 24 44.10 3.46 12.67
C ASP A 24 42.62 3.21 12.32
N ASP A 25 41.90 2.51 13.20
CA ASP A 25 40.50 2.13 12.98
C ASP A 25 39.56 3.35 12.84
N GLY A 26 39.93 4.50 13.41
CA GLY A 26 39.16 5.74 13.30
C GLY A 26 39.20 6.37 11.92
N ASP A 27 40.17 5.98 11.10
CA ASP A 27 40.26 6.40 9.69
C ASP A 27 39.32 5.57 8.78
N CYS A 28 38.76 4.47 9.27
CA CYS A 28 37.90 3.57 8.50
C CYS A 28 36.41 3.89 8.65
N PRO A 29 35.58 3.58 7.64
CA PRO A 29 34.13 3.68 7.74
C PRO A 29 33.57 2.79 8.86
N PRO A 30 32.38 3.10 9.41
CA PRO A 30 31.69 2.22 10.35
C PRO A 30 31.63 0.77 9.84
N GLY A 31 31.93 -0.19 10.71
CA GLY A 31 31.98 -1.61 10.37
C GLY A 31 33.27 -2.10 9.71
N HIS A 32 34.29 -1.26 9.61
CA HIS A 32 35.60 -1.64 9.07
C HIS A 32 36.69 -1.44 10.12
N TYR A 33 37.74 -2.27 10.09
CA TYR A 33 38.93 -2.09 10.91
C TYR A 33 40.16 -1.90 10.04
N CYS A 34 41.20 -1.27 10.58
CA CYS A 34 42.42 -1.02 9.85
C CYS A 34 43.38 -2.22 9.90
N GLU A 35 43.44 -3.00 8.81
CA GLU A 35 44.40 -4.09 8.68
C GLU A 35 45.75 -3.53 8.21
N ARG A 36 46.74 -3.54 9.12
CA ARG A 36 48.12 -3.13 8.82
C ARG A 36 48.94 -4.34 8.39
N PHE A 37 49.47 -4.33 7.17
CA PHE A 37 50.36 -5.38 6.67
C PHE A 37 51.69 -5.37 7.44
N GLY A 38 51.80 -6.25 8.44
CA GLY A 38 53.03 -6.75 9.07
C GLY A 38 54.17 -5.74 9.30
N GLY A 39 54.21 -5.12 10.48
CA GLY A 39 55.37 -4.31 10.87
C GLY A 39 55.37 -3.64 12.25
N TRP A 40 54.30 -3.75 13.04
CA TRP A 40 54.28 -3.21 14.41
C TRP A 40 54.35 -4.37 15.40
N PRO A 41 55.43 -4.53 16.18
CA PRO A 41 55.39 -5.46 17.29
C PRO A 41 54.36 -4.97 18.31
N GLU A 42 53.55 -5.88 18.84
CA GLU A 42 52.53 -5.61 19.87
C GLU A 42 53.09 -4.91 21.12
N ASP A 43 54.42 -4.91 21.26
CA ASP A 43 55.18 -4.42 22.41
C ASP A 43 55.58 -2.93 22.32
N GLY A 44 55.17 -2.20 21.27
CA GLY A 44 55.41 -0.76 21.13
C GLY A 44 56.88 -0.36 20.92
N VAL A 45 57.75 -1.31 20.58
CA VAL A 45 59.15 -1.05 20.22
C VAL A 45 59.22 -0.72 18.73
N ILE A 46 59.55 0.53 18.40
CA ILE A 46 59.70 0.97 17.01
C ILE A 46 60.86 0.19 16.38
N ASP A 47 60.60 -0.65 15.37
CA ASP A 47 61.65 -1.29 14.58
C ASP A 47 62.27 -0.23 13.64
N PRO A 48 63.52 0.18 13.87
CA PRO A 48 64.17 1.23 13.08
C PRO A 48 64.47 0.81 11.63
N SER A 49 64.18 -0.43 11.24
CA SER A 49 64.27 -0.90 9.85
C SER A 49 63.00 -0.63 9.03
N VAL A 50 61.91 -0.21 9.66
CA VAL A 50 60.67 0.21 8.98
C VAL A 50 60.83 1.66 8.48
N PRO A 51 60.59 1.95 7.20
CA PRO A 51 60.63 3.33 6.69
C PRO A 51 59.59 4.21 7.39
N GLU A 52 59.97 5.42 7.81
CA GLU A 52 59.04 6.45 8.24
C GLU A 52 58.58 7.31 7.04
N PRO A 53 57.27 7.58 6.86
CA PRO A 53 56.15 7.04 7.64
C PRO A 53 55.85 5.56 7.30
N PRO A 54 55.23 4.82 8.24
CA PRO A 54 54.83 3.42 7.99
C PRO A 54 53.94 3.32 6.76
N PRO A 55 53.98 2.18 6.03
CA PRO A 55 53.04 1.98 4.93
C PRO A 55 51.59 2.00 5.47
N PRO A 56 50.65 2.65 4.76
CA PRO A 56 49.26 2.67 5.18
C PRO A 56 48.68 1.24 5.21
N GLY A 57 47.81 0.99 6.20
CA GLY A 57 46.96 -0.20 6.23
C GLY A 57 45.78 -0.07 5.27
N VAL A 58 44.97 -1.10 5.17
CA VAL A 58 43.73 -1.11 4.38
C VAL A 58 42.53 -1.34 5.28
N CYS A 59 41.43 -0.63 5.01
CA CYS A 59 40.17 -0.86 5.73
C CYS A 59 39.55 -2.19 5.28
N VAL A 60 39.42 -3.12 6.19
CA VAL A 60 38.80 -4.42 5.95
C VAL A 60 37.40 -4.42 6.53
N ASP A 61 36.43 -4.82 5.73
CA ASP A 61 35.05 -5.01 6.15
C ASP A 61 34.97 -6.15 7.16
N LEU A 62 34.54 -5.84 8.39
CA LEU A 62 34.36 -6.85 9.44
C LEU A 62 33.33 -7.90 9.01
N CYS A 63 32.33 -7.53 8.21
CA CYS A 63 31.32 -8.44 7.70
C CYS A 63 31.84 -9.42 6.65
N ALA A 64 33.01 -9.18 6.04
CA ALA A 64 33.66 -10.16 5.19
C ALA A 64 34.35 -11.29 5.98
N LEU A 65 34.53 -11.12 7.30
CA LEU A 65 35.21 -12.05 8.19
C LEU A 65 34.28 -12.72 9.22
N ILE A 66 33.01 -12.32 9.27
CA ILE A 66 32.03 -12.81 10.24
C ILE A 66 30.98 -13.67 9.54
N ASP A 67 31.03 -14.98 9.80
CA ASP A 67 29.96 -15.92 9.41
C ASP A 67 28.85 -15.91 10.47
N CYS A 68 27.84 -15.06 10.27
CA CYS A 68 26.69 -14.98 11.18
C CYS A 68 25.86 -16.27 11.17
N ALA A 69 25.26 -16.61 12.32
CA ALA A 69 24.36 -17.75 12.44
C ALA A 69 23.13 -17.59 11.52
N PRO A 70 22.49 -18.69 11.06
CA PRO A 70 21.28 -18.61 10.25
C PRO A 70 20.19 -17.75 10.93
N GLY A 71 19.66 -16.74 10.22
CA GLY A 71 18.71 -15.76 10.75
C GLY A 71 19.33 -14.43 11.20
N TYR A 72 20.65 -14.26 11.04
CA TYR A 72 21.36 -13.01 11.35
C TYR A 72 22.07 -12.48 10.10
N VAL A 73 22.11 -11.15 9.95
CA VAL A 73 22.98 -10.46 8.97
C VAL A 73 24.05 -9.71 9.70
N CYS A 74 25.23 -9.64 9.07
CA CYS A 74 26.24 -8.72 9.53
C CYS A 74 25.94 -7.32 9.00
N GLU A 75 25.74 -6.37 9.91
CA GLU A 75 25.63 -4.95 9.60
C GLU A 75 26.58 -4.19 10.52
N LEU A 76 27.44 -3.34 9.94
CA LEU A 76 28.45 -2.57 10.67
C LEU A 76 29.39 -3.40 11.57
N GLY A 77 29.70 -4.64 11.18
CA GLY A 77 30.59 -5.53 11.93
C GLY A 77 29.93 -6.26 13.10
N GLU A 78 28.61 -6.16 13.25
CA GLU A 78 27.85 -6.90 14.26
C GLU A 78 26.82 -7.81 13.60
N CYS A 79 26.68 -9.05 14.10
CA CYS A 79 25.59 -9.93 13.70
C CYS A 79 24.30 -9.45 14.36
N ILE A 80 23.47 -8.78 13.59
CA ILE A 80 22.12 -8.38 14.01
C ILE A 80 21.11 -9.42 13.53
N PRO A 81 20.05 -9.73 14.29
CA PRO A 81 18.97 -10.59 13.81
C PRO A 81 18.32 -9.93 12.59
N GLN A 82 18.12 -10.68 11.51
CA GLN A 82 17.14 -10.26 10.50
C GLN A 82 15.75 -10.46 11.11
N HIS A 83 15.10 -9.34 11.49
CA HIS A 83 13.71 -9.25 11.96
C HIS A 83 13.25 -10.31 12.99
N PRO A 84 13.39 -10.06 14.31
CA PRO A 84 12.84 -10.95 15.34
C PRO A 84 11.34 -10.77 15.58
N PHE A 85 10.63 -9.97 14.78
CA PHE A 85 9.20 -9.74 14.90
C PHE A 85 8.51 -10.01 13.56
N CYS A 86 7.45 -10.81 13.60
CA CYS A 86 6.60 -11.09 12.46
C CYS A 86 5.16 -10.74 12.82
N GLU A 87 4.37 -10.27 11.86
CA GLU A 87 2.92 -10.18 11.98
C GLU A 87 2.25 -11.38 11.31
N ASN A 88 2.91 -11.99 10.32
CA ASN A 88 2.45 -13.18 9.61
C ASN A 88 3.63 -14.04 9.10
N ASP A 89 3.34 -15.22 8.53
CA ASP A 89 4.36 -16.20 8.11
C ASP A 89 5.30 -15.66 7.00
N TYR A 90 4.85 -14.69 6.20
CA TYR A 90 5.65 -14.11 5.11
C TYR A 90 6.75 -13.17 5.60
N ASP A 91 6.65 -12.68 6.84
CA ASP A 91 7.72 -11.88 7.47
C ASP A 91 8.92 -12.75 7.89
N CYS A 92 8.80 -14.08 7.75
CA CYS A 92 9.82 -15.05 8.12
C CYS A 92 10.55 -15.62 6.89
N PRO A 93 11.79 -16.11 7.05
CA PRO A 93 12.49 -16.83 5.98
C PRO A 93 11.75 -18.12 5.55
N ILE A 94 12.04 -18.61 4.33
CA ILE A 94 11.57 -19.92 3.86
C ILE A 94 11.97 -21.01 4.88
N ASP A 95 11.07 -21.97 5.14
CA ASP A 95 11.15 -22.99 6.20
C ASP A 95 10.96 -22.46 7.64
N TRP A 96 10.49 -21.22 7.81
CA TRP A 96 10.12 -20.63 9.10
C TRP A 96 8.69 -20.09 9.05
N ILE A 97 7.99 -20.11 10.18
CA ILE A 97 6.62 -19.62 10.33
C ILE A 97 6.53 -18.62 11.48
N CYS A 98 5.55 -17.73 11.41
CA CYS A 98 5.26 -16.79 12.48
C CYS A 98 4.45 -17.48 13.57
N GLN A 99 4.97 -17.43 14.80
CA GLN A 99 4.29 -17.94 15.97
C GLN A 99 3.73 -16.77 16.78
N GLU A 100 2.41 -16.58 16.72
CA GLU A 100 1.71 -15.60 17.54
C GLU A 100 1.76 -16.02 19.03
N GLY A 101 2.15 -15.10 19.91
CA GLY A 101 1.91 -15.25 21.35
C GLY A 101 3.09 -15.66 22.23
N ILE A 102 4.34 -15.34 21.89
CA ILE A 102 5.39 -15.34 22.92
C ILE A 102 5.17 -14.14 23.86
N LEU A 103 4.89 -14.45 25.13
CA LEU A 103 4.73 -13.51 26.25
C LEU A 103 5.94 -12.57 26.35
N GLY A 104 5.87 -11.39 25.72
CA GLY A 104 6.90 -10.36 25.90
C GLY A 104 6.93 -9.18 24.93
N ALA A 105 6.30 -9.24 23.75
CA ALA A 105 6.32 -8.12 22.82
C ALA A 105 5.22 -7.09 23.15
N PRO A 106 5.55 -5.81 23.42
CA PRO A 106 4.55 -4.75 23.33
C PRO A 106 4.27 -4.55 21.84
N GLN A 107 3.00 -4.61 21.44
CA GLN A 107 2.49 -4.61 20.05
C GLN A 107 2.33 -6.04 19.51
N ARG A 108 1.19 -6.30 18.85
CA ARG A 108 0.58 -7.61 18.54
C ARG A 108 1.34 -8.45 17.48
N GLY A 109 2.66 -8.57 17.60
CA GLY A 109 3.50 -9.39 16.71
C GLY A 109 3.89 -10.74 17.32
N GLY A 110 4.18 -11.72 16.48
CA GLY A 110 4.82 -13.00 16.78
C GLY A 110 6.33 -12.99 16.57
N VAL A 111 6.95 -14.17 16.68
CA VAL A 111 8.36 -14.41 16.33
C VAL A 111 8.49 -15.52 15.30
N CYS A 112 9.54 -15.48 14.48
CA CYS A 112 9.81 -16.54 13.51
C CYS A 112 10.38 -17.78 14.20
N GLU A 113 9.72 -18.93 14.00
CA GLU A 113 10.16 -20.24 14.46
C GLU A 113 10.37 -21.17 13.26
N ARG A 114 11.40 -22.02 13.31
CA ARG A 114 11.66 -23.01 12.28
C ARG A 114 10.51 -24.02 12.22
N CYS A 115 10.10 -24.37 11.01
CA CYS A 115 9.09 -25.38 10.75
C CYS A 115 9.41 -26.75 11.36
N GLY A 116 8.44 -27.28 12.12
CA GLY A 116 8.45 -28.63 12.67
C GLY A 116 7.21 -29.41 12.23
N CYS A 117 7.18 -29.85 10.97
CA CYS A 117 6.02 -30.55 10.44
C CYS A 117 6.04 -32.06 10.73
N PRO A 118 4.91 -32.65 11.14
CA PRO A 118 4.77 -34.10 11.24
C PRO A 118 4.84 -34.77 9.87
N GLU A 119 5.38 -35.99 9.79
CA GLU A 119 5.46 -36.79 8.56
C GLU A 119 4.13 -37.49 8.19
N ASN A 120 2.99 -37.03 8.72
CA ASN A 120 1.70 -37.63 8.37
C ASN A 120 1.29 -37.19 6.97
N TYR A 121 0.94 -38.16 6.14
CA TYR A 121 0.45 -37.90 4.80
C TYR A 121 -1.06 -37.62 4.82
N SER A 122 -1.43 -36.35 4.66
CA SER A 122 -2.79 -35.84 4.59
C SER A 122 -2.79 -34.70 3.55
N PRO A 123 -2.74 -35.05 2.25
CA PRO A 123 -2.32 -34.11 1.22
C PRO A 123 -3.25 -32.93 1.09
N VAL A 124 -2.67 -31.80 0.69
CA VAL A 124 -3.40 -30.57 0.38
C VAL A 124 -2.89 -30.00 -0.94
N CYS A 125 -3.78 -29.36 -1.68
CA CYS A 125 -3.41 -28.64 -2.89
C CYS A 125 -3.13 -27.18 -2.52
N GLY A 126 -1.92 -26.71 -2.80
CA GLY A 126 -1.56 -25.31 -2.62
C GLY A 126 -2.21 -24.40 -3.67
N VAL A 127 -2.33 -23.11 -3.35
CA VAL A 127 -2.76 -22.08 -4.32
C VAL A 127 -1.81 -21.96 -5.52
N ASP A 128 -0.57 -22.44 -5.36
CA ASP A 128 0.47 -22.58 -6.39
C ASP A 128 0.27 -23.82 -7.29
N GLY A 129 -0.76 -24.64 -7.02
CA GLY A 129 -1.09 -25.87 -7.74
C GLY A 129 -0.12 -27.03 -7.49
N ARG A 130 0.68 -26.98 -6.41
CA ARG A 130 1.53 -28.10 -5.97
C ARG A 130 0.83 -28.86 -4.84
N THR A 131 0.93 -30.19 -4.89
CA THR A 131 0.51 -31.05 -3.77
C THR A 131 1.57 -31.02 -2.67
N TYR A 132 1.15 -30.74 -1.44
CA TYR A 132 1.97 -30.84 -0.24
C TYR A 132 1.55 -32.07 0.57
N GLY A 133 2.48 -32.69 1.30
CA GLY A 133 2.21 -33.91 2.07
C GLY A 133 1.19 -33.68 3.19
N ASN A 134 1.14 -32.47 3.74
CA ASN A 134 0.09 -31.98 4.64
C ASN A 134 0.03 -30.44 4.70
N ALA A 135 -0.96 -29.91 5.41
CA ALA A 135 -1.16 -28.47 5.59
C ALA A 135 0.01 -27.75 6.29
N CYS A 136 0.76 -28.44 7.16
CA CYS A 136 1.95 -27.85 7.79
C CYS A 136 3.05 -27.63 6.74
N GLU A 137 3.33 -28.64 5.91
CA GLU A 137 4.32 -28.52 4.83
C GLU A 137 3.94 -27.41 3.84
N ALA A 138 2.67 -27.27 3.50
CA ALA A 138 2.18 -26.16 2.65
C ALA A 138 2.46 -24.79 3.31
N ARG A 139 2.09 -24.63 4.58
CA ARG A 139 2.35 -23.40 5.36
C ARG A 139 3.84 -23.07 5.45
N CYS A 140 4.70 -24.08 5.60
CA CYS A 140 6.16 -23.92 5.70
C CYS A 140 6.83 -23.49 4.39
N ALA A 141 6.21 -23.83 3.26
CA ALA A 141 6.58 -23.29 1.97
C ALA A 141 5.95 -21.89 1.70
N HIS A 142 5.28 -21.31 2.70
CA HIS A 142 4.49 -20.07 2.61
C HIS A 142 3.37 -20.15 1.55
N VAL A 143 2.86 -21.35 1.32
CA VAL A 143 1.80 -21.63 0.37
C VAL A 143 0.49 -21.87 1.11
N ARG A 144 -0.50 -21.01 0.85
CA ARG A 144 -1.86 -21.20 1.35
C ARG A 144 -2.50 -22.45 0.73
N VAL A 145 -3.30 -23.14 1.53
CA VAL A 145 -4.07 -24.30 1.07
C VAL A 145 -5.26 -23.83 0.25
N ALA A 146 -5.39 -24.31 -0.98
CA ALA A 146 -6.56 -24.10 -1.83
C ALA A 146 -7.69 -25.06 -1.46
N TYR A 147 -7.38 -26.35 -1.31
CA TYR A 147 -8.33 -27.38 -0.84
C TYR A 147 -7.62 -28.61 -0.28
N GLU A 148 -8.36 -29.44 0.46
CA GLU A 148 -7.90 -30.74 0.96
C GLU A 148 -7.85 -31.79 -0.16
N GLY A 149 -6.78 -32.58 -0.20
CA GLY A 149 -6.50 -33.55 -1.25
C GLY A 149 -5.32 -33.16 -2.13
N GLU A 150 -4.91 -34.04 -3.03
CA GLU A 150 -3.87 -33.74 -4.01
C GLU A 150 -4.39 -32.79 -5.10
N CYS A 151 -3.51 -31.99 -5.70
CA CYS A 151 -3.89 -31.13 -6.81
C CYS A 151 -4.36 -31.93 -8.03
N GLU A 152 -5.53 -31.57 -8.52
CA GLU A 152 -6.03 -31.98 -9.83
C GLU A 152 -5.38 -31.12 -10.92
N ASN A 153 -4.91 -31.76 -12.00
CA ASN A 153 -4.16 -31.15 -13.13
C ASN A 153 -4.99 -30.18 -14.01
N ASP A 154 -6.11 -29.68 -13.51
CA ASP A 154 -7.03 -28.84 -14.25
C ASP A 154 -6.72 -27.33 -14.12
N CYS A 155 -5.61 -26.97 -13.47
CA CYS A 155 -5.20 -25.58 -13.29
C CYS A 155 -3.75 -25.32 -13.73
N PRO A 156 -3.52 -24.65 -14.88
CA PRO A 156 -2.18 -24.41 -15.42
C PRO A 156 -1.42 -23.37 -14.59
N VAL A 157 -0.57 -23.86 -13.68
CA VAL A 157 0.13 -23.07 -12.65
C VAL A 157 1.04 -21.95 -13.16
N GLU A 158 1.43 -21.96 -14.44
CA GLU A 158 2.18 -20.84 -15.03
C GLU A 158 1.30 -19.60 -15.25
N THR A 159 -0.02 -19.79 -15.39
CA THR A 159 -0.96 -18.72 -15.77
C THR A 159 -2.14 -18.56 -14.82
N HIS A 160 -2.38 -19.53 -13.94
CA HIS A 160 -3.53 -19.56 -13.04
C HIS A 160 -3.13 -19.94 -11.60
N ILE A 161 -3.89 -19.46 -10.62
CA ILE A 161 -3.89 -19.91 -9.22
C ILE A 161 -5.27 -20.44 -8.86
N ARG A 162 -5.37 -21.13 -7.73
CA ARG A 162 -6.68 -21.41 -7.13
C ARG A 162 -7.03 -20.35 -6.09
N ASN A 163 -8.21 -19.73 -6.21
CA ASN A 163 -8.70 -18.75 -5.22
C ASN A 163 -9.15 -19.47 -3.93
N PHE A 164 -9.64 -18.70 -2.94
CA PHE A 164 -10.11 -19.25 -1.65
C PHE A 164 -11.33 -20.17 -1.77
N GLN A 165 -12.06 -20.11 -2.88
CA GLN A 165 -13.16 -21.02 -3.21
C GLN A 165 -12.67 -22.30 -3.93
N GLY A 166 -11.37 -22.45 -4.17
CA GLY A 166 -10.77 -23.58 -4.88
C GLY A 166 -10.88 -23.50 -6.41
N GLU A 167 -11.39 -22.39 -6.94
CA GLU A 167 -11.61 -22.16 -8.37
C GLU A 167 -10.30 -21.80 -9.06
N CYS A 168 -10.05 -22.36 -10.25
CA CYS A 168 -8.88 -22.01 -11.05
C CYS A 168 -9.08 -20.67 -11.76
N VAL A 169 -8.33 -19.66 -11.36
CA VAL A 169 -8.45 -18.27 -11.85
C VAL A 169 -7.11 -17.76 -12.38
N PRO A 170 -7.08 -16.86 -13.38
CA PRO A 170 -5.84 -16.31 -13.92
C PRO A 170 -5.00 -15.58 -12.85
N LYS A 171 -3.68 -15.76 -12.92
CA LYS A 171 -2.69 -15.01 -12.14
C LYS A 171 -2.64 -13.56 -12.60
N CYS A 172 -2.58 -12.64 -11.64
CA CYS A 172 -2.14 -11.26 -11.89
C CYS A 172 -1.03 -10.88 -10.91
N TYR A 173 -0.16 -9.96 -11.33
CA TYR A 173 0.93 -9.43 -10.53
C TYR A 173 0.67 -7.93 -10.30
N GLY A 174 0.93 -7.44 -9.08
CA GLY A 174 0.58 -6.08 -8.67
C GLY A 174 1.18 -4.95 -9.55
N PRO A 175 0.68 -3.71 -9.38
CA PRO A 175 0.88 -2.61 -10.34
C PRO A 175 2.32 -2.10 -10.48
N GLU A 176 3.28 -2.48 -9.62
CA GLU A 176 4.63 -1.89 -9.64
C GLU A 176 5.70 -2.67 -10.41
N GLN A 177 5.42 -3.87 -10.95
CA GLN A 177 6.47 -4.65 -11.64
C GLN A 177 6.06 -5.38 -12.94
N CYS A 178 5.03 -4.93 -13.66
CA CYS A 178 4.77 -5.47 -15.00
C CYS A 178 4.65 -4.32 -16.01
N GLY A 179 5.64 -4.25 -16.91
CA GLY A 179 5.48 -3.52 -18.17
C GLY A 179 4.31 -4.06 -18.98
N ASP A 180 4.02 -3.42 -20.13
CA ASP A 180 2.78 -3.48 -20.93
C ASP A 180 2.23 -4.87 -21.36
N GLU A 181 2.83 -5.96 -20.90
CA GLU A 181 2.41 -7.33 -21.11
C GLU A 181 2.26 -8.05 -19.76
N GLN A 182 1.08 -7.95 -19.12
CA GLN A 182 0.35 -9.00 -18.35
C GLN A 182 -0.38 -8.51 -17.08
N ARG A 183 -1.61 -8.94 -16.75
CA ARG A 183 -2.74 -9.56 -17.50
C ARG A 183 -3.94 -9.74 -16.56
N CYS A 184 -4.82 -8.75 -16.52
CA CYS A 184 -6.26 -9.00 -16.41
C CYS A 184 -6.87 -8.58 -17.76
N ASN A 185 -8.04 -9.08 -18.14
CA ASN A 185 -8.72 -8.54 -19.33
C ASN A 185 -8.91 -7.02 -19.15
N ALA A 186 -9.13 -6.26 -20.24
CA ALA A 186 -9.22 -4.79 -20.22
C ALA A 186 -10.30 -4.20 -19.27
N SER A 187 -11.09 -5.05 -18.62
CA SER A 187 -12.15 -4.73 -17.66
C SER A 187 -11.87 -5.24 -16.24
N GLU A 188 -10.96 -6.18 -16.05
CA GLU A 188 -10.77 -6.89 -14.77
C GLU A 188 -9.74 -6.16 -13.88
N VAL A 189 -9.93 -6.24 -12.56
CA VAL A 189 -9.04 -5.64 -11.57
C VAL A 189 -8.25 -6.74 -10.87
N CYS A 190 -6.95 -6.53 -10.69
CA CYS A 190 -6.12 -7.44 -9.90
C CYS A 190 -6.39 -7.21 -8.40
N GLN A 191 -7.09 -8.14 -7.75
CA GLN A 191 -7.26 -8.10 -6.30
C GLN A 191 -6.03 -8.74 -5.65
N GLN A 192 -5.35 -7.96 -4.80
CA GLN A 192 -4.21 -8.46 -4.03
C GLN A 192 -4.67 -9.41 -2.92
N ASP A 193 -3.81 -10.40 -2.63
CA ASP A 193 -3.94 -11.22 -1.44
C ASP A 193 -3.95 -10.34 -0.17
N PRO A 194 -4.98 -10.42 0.70
CA PRO A 194 -5.05 -9.64 1.95
C PRO A 194 -3.90 -9.90 2.93
N ALA A 195 -3.19 -11.02 2.80
CA ALA A 195 -1.96 -11.29 3.56
C ALA A 195 -0.72 -10.57 2.97
N CYS A 196 -0.94 -9.79 1.91
CA CYS A 196 -0.03 -8.90 1.20
C CYS A 196 0.74 -7.88 2.05
N PRO A 197 2.04 -8.01 2.44
CA PRO A 197 2.74 -6.87 3.00
C PRO A 197 2.95 -5.79 1.92
N ALA A 198 2.97 -4.52 2.33
CA ALA A 198 2.87 -3.36 1.43
C ALA A 198 4.01 -3.18 0.40
N CYS A 199 5.00 -4.07 0.36
CA CYS A 199 6.23 -3.91 -0.43
C CYS A 199 6.69 -5.16 -1.22
N ASP A 200 5.90 -6.23 -1.33
CA ASP A 200 6.31 -7.48 -2.01
C ASP A 200 5.61 -7.77 -3.35
N VAL A 201 6.29 -8.53 -4.22
CA VAL A 201 5.77 -8.99 -5.51
C VAL A 201 4.78 -10.14 -5.28
N CYS A 202 3.53 -9.79 -5.00
CA CYS A 202 2.49 -10.78 -4.68
C CYS A 202 1.65 -11.17 -5.91
N VAL A 203 1.31 -12.47 -5.96
CA VAL A 203 0.37 -13.03 -6.93
C VAL A 203 -1.06 -12.77 -6.45
N GLY A 204 -1.82 -11.98 -7.21
CA GLY A 204 -3.26 -11.77 -7.02
C GLY A 204 -4.09 -12.59 -8.01
N TRP A 205 -5.41 -12.38 -8.00
CA TRP A 205 -6.32 -12.91 -9.02
C TRP A 205 -7.11 -11.78 -9.68
N CYS A 206 -7.42 -11.97 -10.97
CA CYS A 206 -8.31 -11.07 -11.68
C CYS A 206 -9.73 -11.28 -11.20
N VAL A 207 -10.30 -10.26 -10.57
CA VAL A 207 -11.74 -10.17 -10.35
C VAL A 207 -12.35 -9.33 -11.48
N PRO A 208 -13.60 -9.61 -11.88
CA PRO A 208 -14.35 -8.67 -12.69
C PRO A 208 -14.30 -7.27 -12.07
N PRO A 209 -14.45 -6.20 -12.87
CA PRO A 209 -14.55 -4.87 -12.29
C PRO A 209 -15.72 -4.87 -11.30
N ALA A 210 -15.62 -4.07 -10.25
CA ALA A 210 -16.84 -3.54 -9.64
C ALA A 210 -17.55 -2.74 -10.75
N GLY A 211 -18.41 -3.39 -11.54
CA GLY A 211 -18.92 -2.85 -12.80
C GLY A 211 -19.56 -3.94 -13.68
N ASP A 212 -20.80 -3.67 -14.09
CA ASP A 212 -21.70 -4.50 -14.89
C ASP A 212 -22.22 -5.81 -14.26
N CYS A 213 -23.22 -5.65 -13.40
CA CYS A 213 -23.99 -6.73 -12.80
C CYS A 213 -24.66 -7.70 -13.79
N ARG A 214 -24.83 -7.34 -15.08
CA ARG A 214 -25.43 -8.25 -16.08
C ARG A 214 -24.50 -9.38 -16.44
N THR A 215 -23.19 -9.13 -16.31
CA THR A 215 -22.14 -10.10 -16.63
C THR A 215 -21.78 -10.92 -15.40
N ASN A 216 -21.70 -10.27 -14.24
CA ASN A 216 -21.14 -10.86 -13.02
C ASN A 216 -22.20 -11.47 -12.10
N GLY A 217 -23.49 -11.17 -12.34
CA GLY A 217 -24.56 -11.53 -11.41
C GLY A 217 -24.50 -10.72 -10.12
N CYS A 218 -25.53 -10.84 -9.29
CA CYS A 218 -25.60 -10.22 -7.99
C CYS A 218 -25.75 -11.27 -6.89
N GLU A 219 -25.47 -10.87 -5.65
CA GLU A 219 -25.75 -11.70 -4.47
C GLU A 219 -27.21 -12.18 -4.44
N ALA A 220 -27.47 -13.29 -3.77
CA ALA A 220 -28.81 -13.84 -3.65
C ALA A 220 -29.78 -12.82 -3.03
N GLY A 221 -30.79 -12.40 -3.80
CA GLY A 221 -31.80 -11.42 -3.38
C GLY A 221 -31.52 -9.98 -3.83
N TRP A 222 -30.35 -9.71 -4.41
CA TRP A 222 -30.02 -8.43 -5.02
C TRP A 222 -30.47 -8.37 -6.49
N THR A 223 -30.75 -7.17 -6.98
CA THR A 223 -31.21 -6.93 -8.36
C THR A 223 -30.16 -6.19 -9.17
N CYS A 224 -29.95 -6.61 -10.42
CA CYS A 224 -29.08 -5.92 -11.35
C CYS A 224 -29.85 -4.84 -12.12
N ASP A 225 -29.40 -3.60 -12.06
CA ASP A 225 -30.08 -2.48 -12.70
C ASP A 225 -29.10 -1.43 -13.26
N TYR A 226 -29.57 -0.59 -14.20
CA TYR A 226 -28.75 0.44 -14.85
C TYR A 226 -28.93 1.80 -14.19
N CYS A 227 -27.88 2.28 -13.52
CA CYS A 227 -27.99 3.33 -12.53
C CYS A 227 -26.87 4.36 -12.68
N GLN A 228 -27.14 5.62 -12.33
CA GLN A 228 -26.11 6.64 -12.30
C GLN A 228 -25.31 6.62 -10.99
N THR A 229 -23.99 6.55 -11.10
CA THR A 229 -23.04 6.72 -10.01
C THR A 229 -22.97 8.20 -9.58
N PRO A 230 -22.49 8.51 -8.36
CA PRO A 230 -22.37 9.89 -7.87
C PRO A 230 -21.49 10.81 -8.73
N ASP A 231 -20.58 10.23 -9.50
CA ASP A 231 -19.71 10.86 -10.50
C ASP A 231 -20.41 11.09 -11.86
N GLY A 232 -21.71 10.79 -11.93
CA GLY A 232 -22.58 11.02 -13.09
C GLY A 232 -22.61 9.87 -14.09
N GLN A 233 -21.66 8.94 -14.03
CA GLN A 233 -21.56 7.84 -14.99
C GLN A 233 -22.71 6.84 -14.82
N ALA A 234 -23.27 6.35 -15.93
CA ALA A 234 -24.37 5.37 -15.87
C ALA A 234 -23.82 3.96 -16.11
N GLU A 235 -23.97 3.09 -15.12
CA GLU A 235 -23.39 1.75 -15.10
C GLU A 235 -24.39 0.71 -14.57
N TRP A 236 -24.17 -0.56 -14.93
CA TRP A 236 -24.98 -1.68 -14.45
C TRP A 236 -24.46 -2.13 -13.08
N ILE A 237 -25.23 -1.91 -12.00
CA ILE A 237 -24.82 -2.15 -10.61
C ILE A 237 -25.79 -3.10 -9.88
N CYS A 238 -25.29 -3.75 -8.82
CA CYS A 238 -26.12 -4.58 -7.95
C CYS A 238 -26.77 -3.73 -6.85
N LEU A 239 -28.10 -3.81 -6.75
CA LEU A 239 -28.91 -3.14 -5.75
C LEU A 239 -29.39 -4.13 -4.68
N PRO A 240 -29.31 -3.78 -3.38
CA PRO A 240 -29.80 -4.65 -2.31
C PRO A 240 -31.34 -4.76 -2.34
N PRO A 241 -31.92 -5.79 -1.69
CA PRO A 241 -33.36 -6.10 -1.77
C PRO A 241 -34.34 -4.96 -1.42
N ASN A 242 -33.85 -3.90 -0.75
CA ASN A 242 -34.65 -2.76 -0.28
C ASN A 242 -34.26 -1.43 -0.94
N ALA A 243 -33.29 -1.41 -1.86
CA ALA A 243 -32.89 -0.17 -2.54
C ALA A 243 -33.90 0.30 -3.59
N GLY A 244 -34.82 -0.57 -4.02
CA GLY A 244 -35.70 -0.29 -5.16
C GLY A 244 -35.01 -0.54 -6.50
N ALA A 245 -35.68 -0.17 -7.59
CA ALA A 245 -35.11 -0.16 -8.93
C ALA A 245 -34.64 1.25 -9.29
N CYS A 246 -33.66 1.35 -10.16
CA CYS A 246 -33.30 2.63 -10.75
C CYS A 246 -34.46 3.10 -11.63
N LEU A 247 -34.78 4.40 -11.53
CA LEU A 247 -35.77 5.01 -12.39
C LEU A 247 -35.32 4.88 -13.85
N PRO A 248 -36.28 4.81 -14.78
CA PRO A 248 -35.99 4.83 -16.20
C PRO A 248 -34.97 5.93 -16.56
N PRO A 249 -34.10 5.74 -17.57
CA PRO A 249 -33.10 6.74 -17.96
C PRO A 249 -33.71 8.11 -18.30
N ASP A 250 -35.01 8.14 -18.55
CA ASP A 250 -35.82 9.31 -18.85
C ASP A 250 -36.46 10.00 -17.63
N GLU A 251 -36.23 9.51 -16.40
CA GLU A 251 -36.84 10.04 -15.18
C GLU A 251 -35.78 10.42 -14.12
N CYS A 252 -35.70 11.71 -13.81
CA CYS A 252 -34.79 12.27 -12.81
C CYS A 252 -35.56 12.80 -11.61
N ARG A 253 -34.99 12.67 -10.40
CA ARG A 253 -35.55 13.30 -9.19
C ARG A 253 -34.47 13.84 -8.26
N PRO A 254 -34.79 14.87 -7.47
CA PRO A 254 -33.97 15.26 -6.32
C PRO A 254 -33.90 14.11 -5.31
N THR A 255 -32.69 13.77 -4.88
CA THR A 255 -32.33 12.75 -3.89
C THR A 255 -31.13 13.24 -3.08
N GLY A 256 -30.49 12.38 -2.28
CA GLY A 256 -29.56 12.82 -1.24
C GLY A 256 -30.31 13.19 0.04
N CYS A 257 -29.61 13.26 1.16
CA CYS A 257 -30.23 13.48 2.46
C CYS A 257 -30.93 14.86 2.55
N ASN A 258 -30.44 15.86 1.82
CA ASN A 258 -31.00 17.21 1.77
C ASN A 258 -31.61 17.57 0.41
N GLY A 259 -31.75 16.61 -0.52
CA GLY A 259 -32.26 16.87 -1.88
C GLY A 259 -31.26 17.57 -2.80
N GLU A 260 -29.97 17.46 -2.51
CA GLU A 260 -28.87 18.14 -3.21
C GLU A 260 -28.35 17.36 -4.43
N ILE A 261 -28.73 16.10 -4.58
CA ILE A 261 -28.32 15.24 -5.71
C ILE A 261 -29.47 15.11 -6.69
N CYS A 262 -29.24 15.36 -7.98
CA CYS A 262 -30.20 15.03 -9.02
C CYS A 262 -29.79 13.72 -9.68
N ALA A 263 -30.58 12.65 -9.51
CA ALA A 263 -30.26 11.32 -10.03
C ALA A 263 -31.53 10.57 -10.44
N ASN A 264 -31.35 9.49 -11.21
CA ASN A 264 -32.42 8.54 -11.53
C ASN A 264 -32.58 7.45 -10.45
N GLN A 265 -32.04 7.63 -9.25
CA GLN A 265 -32.14 6.63 -8.18
C GLN A 265 -32.08 7.28 -6.80
N ASP A 266 -32.40 6.55 -5.74
CA ASP A 266 -32.16 7.03 -4.38
C ASP A 266 -30.66 6.98 -4.05
N THR A 267 -30.03 8.15 -4.08
CA THR A 267 -28.61 8.28 -3.75
C THR A 267 -28.49 8.75 -2.32
N ALA A 268 -27.75 8.01 -1.49
CA ALA A 268 -27.45 8.43 -0.13
C ALA A 268 -26.25 9.37 -0.12
N SER A 269 -26.39 10.49 0.58
CA SER A 269 -25.29 11.41 0.89
C SER A 269 -25.16 11.58 2.41
N PRO A 270 -24.01 12.03 2.92
CA PRO A 270 -23.91 12.46 4.31
C PRO A 270 -24.97 13.53 4.63
N CYS A 271 -25.69 13.36 5.74
CA CYS A 271 -26.74 14.29 6.18
C CYS A 271 -26.18 15.58 6.80
N VAL A 272 -25.42 16.34 6.01
CA VAL A 272 -24.88 17.65 6.39
C VAL A 272 -25.86 18.71 5.88
N ALA A 273 -26.57 19.37 6.79
CA ALA A 273 -27.59 20.37 6.44
C ALA A 273 -26.92 21.69 6.04
N LEU A 274 -26.54 21.79 4.76
CA LEU A 274 -25.99 23.01 4.18
C LEU A 274 -27.12 23.94 3.69
N PRO A 275 -27.10 25.25 4.00
CA PRO A 275 -28.14 26.20 3.58
C PRO A 275 -28.42 26.22 2.06
N GLU A 276 -27.39 26.08 1.23
CA GLU A 276 -27.46 26.04 -0.22
C GLU A 276 -28.26 24.84 -0.77
N SER A 277 -28.46 23.79 0.02
CA SER A 277 -29.28 22.64 -0.36
C SER A 277 -30.75 23.03 -0.59
N ALA A 278 -31.19 24.16 0.00
CA ALA A 278 -32.51 24.72 -0.28
C ALA A 278 -32.66 25.18 -1.74
N CYS A 279 -31.59 25.69 -2.37
CA CYS A 279 -31.63 26.14 -3.76
C CYS A 279 -32.01 25.01 -4.71
N TYR A 280 -31.39 23.84 -4.54
CA TYR A 280 -31.69 22.66 -5.33
C TYR A 280 -33.14 22.17 -5.16
N ARG A 281 -33.67 22.20 -3.94
CA ARG A 281 -35.04 21.75 -3.66
C ARG A 281 -36.13 22.73 -4.07
N GLU A 282 -35.89 24.03 -3.92
CA GLU A 282 -36.92 25.06 -4.07
C GLU A 282 -36.97 25.63 -5.49
N VAL A 283 -35.82 25.81 -6.13
CA VAL A 283 -35.72 26.45 -7.46
C VAL A 283 -34.94 25.61 -8.48
N GLY A 284 -34.27 24.55 -8.05
CA GLY A 284 -33.51 23.68 -8.94
C GLY A 284 -34.39 22.88 -9.89
N VAL A 285 -33.95 22.79 -11.14
CA VAL A 285 -34.58 21.94 -12.16
C VAL A 285 -33.75 20.67 -12.31
N CYS A 286 -34.27 19.55 -11.83
CA CYS A 286 -33.63 18.24 -11.95
C CYS A 286 -34.17 17.50 -13.17
N GLU A 287 -33.34 17.38 -14.21
CA GLU A 287 -33.72 16.76 -15.48
C GLU A 287 -32.49 16.14 -16.18
N ILE A 288 -32.75 15.48 -17.30
CA ILE A 288 -31.69 14.86 -18.11
C ILE A 288 -30.94 15.96 -18.87
N GLN A 289 -29.63 16.00 -18.66
CA GLN A 289 -28.74 16.91 -19.32
C GLN A 289 -28.42 16.47 -20.77
N PRO A 290 -27.89 17.36 -21.63
CA PRO A 290 -27.61 17.04 -23.04
C PRO A 290 -26.69 15.83 -23.28
N TRP A 291 -25.92 15.43 -22.27
CA TRP A 291 -25.06 14.24 -22.27
C TRP A 291 -25.75 12.96 -21.75
N GLY A 292 -27.06 12.99 -21.53
CA GLY A 292 -27.89 11.80 -21.24
C GLY A 292 -27.91 11.37 -19.78
N GLN A 293 -27.61 12.28 -18.86
CA GLN A 293 -27.47 12.01 -17.42
C GLN A 293 -28.37 12.95 -16.62
N CYS A 294 -28.95 12.49 -15.51
CA CYS A 294 -29.63 13.41 -14.60
C CYS A 294 -28.63 14.41 -14.01
N GLY A 295 -29.05 15.66 -13.94
CA GLY A 295 -28.28 16.73 -13.35
C GLY A 295 -29.14 17.96 -13.11
N TRP A 296 -28.62 18.88 -12.32
CA TRP A 296 -29.25 20.18 -12.11
C TRP A 296 -29.03 21.05 -13.35
N THR A 297 -30.13 21.48 -13.99
CA THR A 297 -30.05 22.42 -15.11
C THR A 297 -29.66 23.80 -14.57
N PRO A 298 -28.63 24.43 -15.15
CA PRO A 298 -28.24 25.79 -14.78
C PRO A 298 -29.34 26.76 -15.27
N THR A 299 -30.12 27.27 -14.31
CA THR A 299 -31.13 28.30 -14.55
C THR A 299 -30.71 29.60 -13.87
N PRO A 300 -31.12 30.77 -14.38
CA PRO A 300 -30.85 32.05 -13.72
C PRO A 300 -31.32 32.08 -12.27
N GLU A 301 -32.45 31.44 -11.97
CA GLU A 301 -33.01 31.36 -10.62
C GLU A 301 -32.15 30.48 -9.69
N LEU A 302 -31.65 29.35 -10.19
CA LEU A 302 -30.78 28.46 -9.43
C LEU A 302 -29.41 29.12 -9.20
N ASP A 303 -28.84 29.73 -10.24
CA ASP A 303 -27.57 30.45 -10.18
C ASP A 303 -27.66 31.64 -9.21
N GLU A 304 -28.76 32.41 -9.25
CA GLU A 304 -29.00 33.52 -8.33
C GLU A 304 -29.12 33.03 -6.87
N CYS A 305 -29.82 31.90 -6.64
CA CYS A 305 -29.92 31.32 -5.31
C CYS A 305 -28.56 30.84 -4.78
N LEU A 306 -27.83 30.05 -5.56
CA LEU A 306 -26.52 29.52 -5.18
C LEU A 306 -25.49 30.63 -4.99
N SER A 307 -25.57 31.72 -5.77
CA SER A 307 -24.66 32.86 -5.65
C SER A 307 -24.71 33.54 -4.28
N GLN A 308 -25.81 33.39 -3.53
CA GLN A 308 -25.93 33.96 -2.18
C GLN A 308 -24.99 33.28 -1.16
N PHE A 309 -24.56 32.06 -1.47
CA PHE A 309 -23.66 31.26 -0.65
C PHE A 309 -22.21 31.30 -1.16
N ASP A 310 -21.95 31.92 -2.33
CA ASP A 310 -20.60 32.19 -2.82
C ASP A 310 -20.09 33.52 -2.24
N CYS A 311 -19.14 33.45 -1.32
CA CYS A 311 -18.57 34.64 -0.69
C CYS A 311 -17.89 35.60 -1.68
N ARG A 312 -17.55 35.16 -2.90
CA ARG A 312 -17.00 36.05 -3.94
C ARG A 312 -18.06 37.00 -4.50
N ALA A 313 -19.33 36.60 -4.45
CA ALA A 313 -20.45 37.37 -4.95
C ALA A 313 -21.04 38.28 -3.87
N THR A 314 -21.18 37.77 -2.64
CA THR A 314 -21.82 38.49 -1.53
C THR A 314 -20.85 39.29 -0.67
N GLY A 315 -19.55 38.95 -0.70
CA GLY A 315 -18.56 39.48 0.23
C GLY A 315 -18.66 38.85 1.62
N CYS A 316 -17.63 39.05 2.44
CA CYS A 316 -17.60 38.55 3.82
C CYS A 316 -17.78 39.68 4.83
N GLY A 317 -18.17 39.32 6.05
CA GLY A 317 -18.28 40.27 7.16
C GLY A 317 -16.92 40.83 7.59
N ASP A 318 -16.95 41.86 8.46
CA ASP A 318 -15.74 42.48 8.99
C ASP A 318 -14.83 41.46 9.70
N GLY A 319 -13.54 41.43 9.33
CA GLY A 319 -12.55 40.50 9.89
C GLY A 319 -12.61 39.08 9.31
N GLN A 320 -13.25 38.92 8.15
CA GLN A 320 -13.26 37.67 7.38
C GLN A 320 -12.75 37.90 5.95
N TYR A 321 -12.24 36.84 5.33
CA TYR A 321 -11.88 36.83 3.91
C TYR A 321 -12.53 35.63 3.21
N CYS A 322 -12.79 35.78 1.91
CA CYS A 322 -13.34 34.71 1.09
C CYS A 322 -12.22 33.77 0.64
N GLY A 323 -12.30 32.50 1.04
CA GLY A 323 -11.32 31.46 0.71
C GLY A 323 -12.00 30.21 0.15
N TYR A 324 -11.26 29.42 -0.64
CA TYR A 324 -11.75 28.14 -1.16
C TYR A 324 -11.38 27.01 -0.20
N CYS A 325 -12.39 26.36 0.37
CA CYS A 325 -12.26 25.34 1.41
C CYS A 325 -12.95 24.06 0.95
N TRP A 326 -12.22 22.93 0.94
CA TRP A 326 -12.69 21.62 0.44
C TRP A 326 -13.19 21.66 -1.02
N VAL A 327 -14.43 22.11 -1.25
CA VAL A 327 -15.12 22.13 -2.55
C VAL A 327 -15.93 23.41 -2.80
N SER A 328 -15.87 24.42 -1.92
CA SER A 328 -16.72 25.63 -1.97
C SER A 328 -15.95 26.90 -1.57
N TRP A 329 -16.50 28.07 -1.93
CA TRP A 329 -15.99 29.39 -1.52
C TRP A 329 -16.71 29.85 -0.25
N GLU A 330 -15.99 29.98 0.86
CA GLU A 330 -16.55 30.27 2.19
C GLU A 330 -15.88 31.49 2.86
N CYS A 331 -16.60 32.15 3.77
CA CYS A 331 -16.06 33.24 4.58
C CYS A 331 -15.28 32.72 5.79
N LEU A 332 -13.96 32.92 5.77
CA LEU A 332 -13.03 32.47 6.80
C LEU A 332 -12.63 33.64 7.69
N PRO A 333 -12.48 33.44 9.02
CA PRO A 333 -11.90 34.44 9.91
C PRO A 333 -10.48 34.86 9.48
N GLU A 334 -10.12 36.13 9.68
CA GLU A 334 -8.73 36.59 9.49
C GLU A 334 -7.76 35.73 10.33
N GLY A 335 -6.79 35.11 9.64
CA GLY A 335 -5.80 34.20 10.24
C GLY A 335 -6.20 32.73 10.26
N ALA A 336 -7.43 32.36 9.90
CA ALA A 336 -7.79 30.98 9.62
C ALA A 336 -7.30 30.56 8.23
N VAL A 337 -6.94 29.29 8.07
CA VAL A 337 -6.54 28.70 6.78
C VAL A 337 -7.30 27.40 6.59
N CYS A 338 -7.83 27.22 5.39
CA CYS A 338 -8.26 25.94 4.83
C CYS A 338 -7.01 25.13 4.44
#